data_AF-A0A1B6AEM4-F1
#
_entry.id   AF-A0A1B6AEM4-F1
#
_cell.length_a   1.000
_cell.length_b   1.000
_cell.length_c   1.000
_cell.angle_alpha   90.00
_cell.angle_beta   90.00
_cell.angle_gamma   90.00
#
_symmetry.space_group_name_H-M   'P 1'
#
loop_
_entity.id
_entity.type
_entity.pdbx_description
1 polymer ?
#
loop_
_entity_poly.entity_id
_entity_poly.type
_entity_poly.pdbx_seq_one_letter_code
_entity_poly.pdbx_strand_id
1 'polypeptide(L)'
;MSAALLGVGSALHTMTAGAVGSPAAHAWWWLALTGTIVPGAPLARLAVSRTEPRSGLKLALQVVASGVASAVGLALLGGLAYATGLVKLYEPPHLSPTDVVGVWQDGRGGTLELTADGRATARRLSDTDHGHCEGTGKWSLGNSGTYSQELRLAGACGMTWSIGGTSERPTLYYYFGDPDSEPRYTLLRGSER
;
A
#
# COMPACT_ATOMS: atom_id res chain seq x y z
N MET A 1 -23.31 -3.19 -26.89
CA MET A 1 -23.12 -3.47 -25.45
C MET A 1 -22.41 -4.82 -25.27
N SER A 2 -21.12 -4.93 -25.63
CA SER A 2 -20.34 -6.17 -25.34
C SER A 2 -18.84 -5.90 -25.20
N ALA A 3 -18.29 -4.85 -25.83
CA ALA A 3 -16.87 -4.53 -25.73
C ALA A 3 -16.46 -3.87 -24.39
N ALA A 4 -17.36 -3.09 -23.76
CA ALA A 4 -17.06 -2.37 -22.53
C ALA A 4 -16.92 -3.29 -21.29
N LEU A 5 -17.62 -4.44 -21.28
CA LEU A 5 -17.57 -5.41 -20.19
C LEU A 5 -16.31 -6.29 -20.24
N LEU A 6 -15.78 -6.54 -21.44
CA LEU A 6 -14.53 -7.30 -21.62
C LEU A 6 -13.28 -6.52 -21.17
N GLY A 7 -13.32 -5.18 -21.26
CA GLY A 7 -12.24 -4.32 -20.76
C GLY A 7 -12.15 -4.28 -19.23
N VAL A 8 -13.29 -4.28 -18.54
CA VAL A 8 -13.36 -4.28 -17.07
C VAL A 8 -12.93 -5.63 -16.47
N GLY A 9 -13.22 -6.75 -17.15
CA GLY A 9 -12.82 -8.08 -16.70
C GLY A 9 -11.31 -8.33 -16.75
N SER A 10 -10.61 -7.79 -17.76
CA SER A 10 -9.15 -7.92 -17.87
C SER A 10 -8.41 -7.06 -16.84
N ALA A 11 -9.03 -5.98 -16.36
CA ALA A 11 -8.48 -5.04 -15.37
C ALA A 11 -8.34 -5.66 -13.96
N LEU A 12 -9.19 -6.62 -13.59
CA LEU A 12 -9.13 -7.29 -12.29
C LEU A 12 -8.07 -8.39 -12.22
N HIS A 13 -7.71 -9.00 -13.35
CA HIS A 13 -6.73 -10.10 -13.36
C HIS A 13 -5.28 -9.65 -13.14
N THR A 14 -4.97 -8.39 -13.46
CA THR A 14 -3.60 -7.85 -13.30
C THR A 14 -3.32 -7.25 -11.93
N MET A 15 -4.34 -7.00 -11.09
CA MET A 15 -4.14 -6.49 -9.72
C MET A 15 -3.72 -7.57 -8.72
N THR A 16 -3.99 -8.85 -9.00
CA THR A 16 -3.66 -9.97 -8.10
C THR A 16 -2.21 -10.46 -8.23
N ALA A 17 -1.49 -10.04 -9.28
CA ALA A 17 -0.06 -10.32 -9.42
C ALA A 17 0.70 -9.03 -9.10
N GLY A 18 1.35 -8.95 -7.94
CA GLY A 18 2.11 -7.80 -7.44
C GLY A 18 3.32 -7.40 -8.29
N ALA A 19 3.11 -7.16 -9.58
CA ALA A 19 4.06 -6.60 -10.49
C ALA A 19 3.98 -5.08 -10.35
N VAL A 20 5.07 -4.49 -9.86
CA VAL A 20 5.40 -3.08 -10.08
C VAL A 20 5.44 -2.90 -11.60
N GLY A 21 4.28 -2.58 -12.19
CA GLY A 21 4.10 -2.54 -13.63
C GLY A 21 4.96 -1.45 -14.23
N SER A 22 5.59 -1.73 -15.36
CA SER A 22 6.37 -0.76 -16.14
C SER A 22 5.67 0.63 -16.23
N PRO A 23 6.42 1.74 -16.39
CA PRO A 23 5.83 3.07 -16.58
C PRO A 23 4.77 3.11 -17.69
N ALA A 24 4.92 2.25 -18.71
CA ALA A 24 3.94 2.06 -19.76
C ALA A 24 2.61 1.49 -19.25
N ALA A 25 2.61 0.54 -18.32
CA ALA A 25 1.40 0.03 -17.70
C ALA A 25 0.67 1.15 -16.94
N HIS A 26 1.39 1.95 -16.16
CA HIS A 26 0.82 3.09 -15.44
C HIS A 26 0.24 4.15 -16.40
N ALA A 27 0.93 4.44 -17.51
CA ALA A 27 0.43 5.35 -18.53
C ALA A 27 -0.84 4.82 -19.21
N TRP A 28 -0.90 3.52 -19.54
CA TRP A 28 -2.10 2.88 -20.08
C TRP A 28 -3.26 2.90 -19.08
N TRP A 29 -2.99 2.67 -17.79
CA TRP A 29 -3.99 2.79 -16.72
C TRP A 29 -4.53 4.21 -16.59
N TRP A 30 -3.63 5.21 -16.58
CA TRP A 30 -4.01 6.61 -16.50
C TRP A 30 -4.88 7.00 -17.69
N LEU A 31 -4.52 6.58 -18.91
CA LEU A 31 -5.29 6.81 -20.14
C LEU A 31 -6.64 6.10 -20.15
N ALA A 32 -6.75 4.89 -19.59
CA ALA A 32 -8.03 4.19 -19.47
C ALA A 32 -8.97 4.88 -18.47
N LEU A 33 -8.43 5.36 -17.35
CA LEU A 33 -9.16 6.17 -16.36
C LEU A 33 -9.56 7.53 -16.92
N THR A 34 -8.69 8.21 -17.67
CA THR A 34 -9.08 9.47 -18.33
C THR A 34 -10.10 9.22 -19.43
N GLY A 35 -9.92 8.20 -20.26
CA GLY A 35 -10.85 7.84 -21.33
C GLY A 35 -12.25 7.47 -20.83
N THR A 36 -12.38 6.98 -19.60
CA THR A 36 -13.67 6.71 -18.95
C THR A 36 -14.31 7.94 -18.31
N ILE A 37 -13.51 8.92 -17.86
CA ILE A 37 -14.02 10.18 -17.26
C ILE A 37 -14.35 11.23 -18.33
N VAL A 38 -13.61 11.25 -19.44
CA VAL A 38 -13.69 12.28 -20.48
C VAL A 38 -14.89 12.22 -21.44
N PRO A 39 -15.74 11.16 -21.58
CA PRO A 39 -16.83 11.19 -22.55
C PRO A 39 -17.86 12.30 -22.31
N GLY A 40 -17.91 12.86 -21.09
CA GLY A 40 -18.82 13.95 -20.74
C GLY A 40 -18.59 15.21 -21.58
N ALA A 41 -17.35 15.56 -21.89
CA ALA A 41 -17.02 16.79 -22.62
C ALA A 41 -17.43 16.77 -24.12
N PRO A 42 -17.11 15.74 -24.93
CA PRO A 42 -17.54 15.68 -26.33
C PRO A 42 -19.05 15.46 -26.47
N LEU A 43 -19.69 14.69 -25.56
CA LEU A 43 -21.14 14.51 -25.58
C LEU A 43 -21.88 15.80 -25.18
N ALA A 44 -21.36 16.57 -24.22
CA ALA A 44 -21.87 17.90 -23.90
C ALA A 44 -21.68 18.87 -25.08
N ARG A 45 -20.53 18.85 -25.76
CA ARG A 45 -20.25 19.72 -26.91
C ARG A 45 -21.15 19.42 -28.11
N LEU A 46 -21.42 18.14 -28.37
CA LEU A 46 -22.37 17.70 -29.40
C LEU A 46 -23.81 18.08 -29.05
N ALA A 47 -24.21 18.01 -27.78
CA ALA A 47 -25.53 18.46 -27.32
C ALA A 47 -25.70 19.98 -27.45
N VAL A 48 -24.68 20.78 -27.08
CA VAL A 48 -24.68 22.26 -27.22
C VAL A 48 -24.78 22.68 -28.68
N SER A 49 -24.10 21.98 -29.59
CA SER A 49 -24.13 22.31 -31.03
C SER A 49 -25.51 22.17 -31.68
N ARG A 50 -26.49 21.56 -30.98
CA ARG A 50 -27.85 21.31 -31.48
C ARG A 50 -28.95 22.07 -30.73
N THR A 51 -28.63 22.87 -29.71
CA THR A 51 -29.65 23.54 -28.89
C THR A 51 -29.55 25.06 -28.91
N GLU A 52 -30.67 25.70 -29.24
CA GLU A 52 -30.96 27.14 -29.10
C GLU A 52 -30.63 27.73 -27.71
N PRO A 53 -30.51 29.07 -27.56
CA PRO A 53 -29.84 29.80 -26.47
C PRO A 53 -30.40 29.68 -25.03
N ARG A 54 -31.19 28.66 -24.71
CA ARG A 54 -32.01 28.58 -23.47
C ARG A 54 -31.71 27.39 -22.55
N SER A 55 -30.68 26.58 -22.77
CA SER A 55 -30.53 25.27 -22.10
C SER A 55 -29.31 25.07 -21.18
N GLY A 56 -28.60 26.13 -20.77
CA GLY A 56 -27.42 26.01 -19.91
C GLY A 56 -27.64 25.18 -18.62
N LEU A 57 -28.84 25.28 -18.02
CA LEU A 57 -29.22 24.46 -16.87
C LEU A 57 -29.36 22.98 -17.21
N LYS A 58 -29.95 22.64 -18.36
CA LYS A 58 -30.11 21.23 -18.79
C LYS A 58 -28.76 20.60 -19.08
N LEU A 59 -27.86 21.35 -19.71
CA LEU A 59 -26.49 20.91 -19.95
C LEU A 59 -25.74 20.68 -18.63
N ALA A 60 -25.82 21.64 -17.70
CA ALA A 60 -25.22 21.52 -16.38
C ALA A 60 -25.76 20.29 -15.64
N LEU A 61 -27.07 20.07 -15.65
CA LEU A 61 -27.70 18.92 -15.01
C LEU A 61 -27.25 17.60 -15.64
N GLN A 62 -27.08 17.55 -16.96
CA GLN A 62 -26.61 16.37 -17.68
C GLN A 62 -25.14 16.05 -17.38
N VAL A 63 -24.28 17.07 -17.28
CA VAL A 63 -22.88 16.91 -16.87
C VAL A 63 -22.79 16.39 -15.44
N VAL A 64 -23.56 16.98 -14.52
CA VAL A 64 -23.62 16.55 -13.12
C VAL A 64 -24.13 15.10 -13.01
N ALA A 65 -25.24 14.79 -13.69
CA ALA A 65 -25.81 13.44 -13.69
C ALA A 65 -24.83 12.39 -14.23
N SER A 66 -24.09 12.73 -15.30
CA SER A 66 -23.06 11.85 -15.87
C SER A 66 -21.91 11.64 -14.89
N GLY A 67 -21.46 12.69 -14.20
CA GLY A 67 -20.42 12.60 -13.17
C GLY A 67 -20.84 11.72 -11.99
N VAL A 68 -22.07 11.90 -11.49
CA VAL A 68 -22.64 11.08 -10.42
C VAL A 68 -22.76 9.62 -10.86
N ALA A 69 -23.27 9.35 -12.06
CA ALA A 69 -23.38 7.99 -12.59
C ALA A 69 -22.01 7.30 -12.68
N SER A 70 -20.96 8.00 -13.13
CA SER A 70 -19.60 7.49 -13.17
C SER A 70 -19.04 7.20 -11.77
N ALA A 71 -19.24 8.11 -10.81
CA ALA A 71 -18.79 7.91 -9.43
C ALA A 71 -19.47 6.70 -8.77
N VAL A 72 -20.78 6.55 -8.96
CA VAL A 72 -21.55 5.38 -8.48
C VAL A 72 -21.05 4.11 -9.16
N GLY A 73 -20.79 4.13 -10.47
CA GLY A 73 -20.23 2.99 -11.20
C GLY A 73 -18.89 2.54 -10.62
N LEU A 74 -17.96 3.47 -10.36
CA LEU A 74 -16.67 3.17 -9.74
C LEU A 74 -16.81 2.61 -8.32
N ALA A 75 -17.70 3.19 -7.52
CA ALA A 75 -17.96 2.71 -6.15
C ALA A 75 -18.52 1.29 -6.15
N LEU A 76 -19.45 0.97 -7.06
CA LEU A 76 -20.01 -0.37 -7.20
C LEU A 76 -18.97 -1.38 -7.67
N LEU A 77 -18.15 -1.03 -8.66
CA LEU A 77 -17.08 -1.90 -9.15
C LEU A 77 -16.02 -2.15 -8.07
N GLY A 78 -15.56 -1.09 -7.38
CA GLY A 78 -14.61 -1.21 -6.27
C GLY A 78 -15.18 -2.02 -5.11
N GLY A 79 -16.44 -1.76 -4.74
CA GLY A 79 -17.15 -2.51 -3.70
C GLY A 79 -17.32 -3.98 -4.04
N LEU A 80 -17.67 -4.31 -5.29
CA LEU A 80 -17.80 -5.70 -5.74
C LEU A 80 -16.43 -6.40 -5.79
N ALA A 81 -15.38 -5.71 -6.26
CA ALA A 81 -14.02 -6.23 -6.26
C ALA A 81 -13.54 -6.53 -4.83
N TYR A 82 -13.89 -5.69 -3.85
CA TYR A 82 -13.59 -5.92 -2.45
C TYR A 82 -14.42 -7.09 -1.88
N ALA A 83 -15.74 -7.09 -2.08
CA ALA A 83 -16.65 -8.12 -1.56
C ALA A 83 -16.36 -9.53 -2.09
N THR A 84 -15.86 -9.63 -3.32
CA THR A 84 -15.45 -10.90 -3.94
C THR A 84 -14.03 -11.32 -3.59
N GLY A 85 -13.26 -10.46 -2.89
CA GLY A 85 -11.86 -10.70 -2.56
C GLY A 85 -10.90 -10.58 -3.75
N LEU A 86 -11.34 -10.04 -4.89
CA LEU A 86 -10.48 -9.68 -6.02
C LEU A 86 -9.49 -8.59 -5.61
N VAL A 87 -9.94 -7.65 -4.76
CA VAL A 87 -9.08 -6.70 -4.05
C VAL A 87 -9.16 -7.02 -2.56
N LYS A 88 -8.02 -7.36 -1.97
CA LYS A 88 -7.91 -7.56 -0.52
C LYS A 88 -7.33 -6.31 0.11
N LEU A 89 -7.87 -5.92 1.27
CA LEU A 89 -7.22 -4.93 2.10
C LEU A 89 -5.89 -5.52 2.59
N TYR A 90 -4.87 -4.67 2.66
CA TYR A 90 -3.60 -5.05 3.24
C TYR A 90 -3.79 -5.39 4.72
N GLU A 91 -3.27 -6.53 5.13
CA GLU A 91 -3.25 -6.99 6.50
C GLU A 91 -1.79 -7.25 6.89
N PRO A 92 -1.24 -6.49 7.86
CA PRO A 92 0.11 -6.74 8.35
C PRO A 92 0.27 -8.18 8.85
N PRO A 93 1.45 -8.80 8.67
CA PRO A 93 1.66 -10.14 9.17
C PRO A 93 1.68 -10.15 10.71
N HIS A 94 0.98 -11.12 11.29
CA HIS A 94 1.04 -11.40 12.72
C HIS A 94 2.06 -12.52 12.95
N LEU A 95 3.18 -12.18 13.59
CA LEU A 95 4.27 -13.11 13.84
C LEU A 95 4.12 -13.72 15.24
N SER A 96 4.35 -15.03 15.33
CA SER A 96 4.55 -15.67 16.62
C SER A 96 5.94 -15.34 17.17
N PRO A 97 6.19 -15.50 18.49
CA PRO A 97 7.54 -15.32 19.05
C PRO A 97 8.59 -16.16 18.32
N THR A 98 8.26 -17.38 17.88
CA THR A 98 9.17 -18.24 17.12
C THR A 98 9.44 -17.72 15.70
N ASP A 99 8.47 -17.05 15.07
CA ASP A 99 8.64 -16.49 13.73
C ASP A 99 9.50 -15.22 13.72
N VAL A 100 9.62 -14.55 14.86
CA VAL A 100 10.44 -13.35 15.00
C VAL A 100 11.91 -13.68 15.24
N VAL A 101 12.19 -14.85 15.82
CA VAL A 101 13.56 -15.33 16.07
C VAL A 101 14.33 -15.50 14.77
N GLY A 102 15.59 -15.09 14.80
CA GLY A 102 16.51 -15.12 13.67
C GLY A 102 17.25 -13.80 13.47
N VAL A 103 17.94 -13.68 12.34
CA VAL A 103 18.71 -12.50 11.98
C VAL A 103 17.92 -11.63 11.00
N TRP A 104 17.80 -10.36 11.33
CA TRP A 104 17.19 -9.32 10.51
C TRP A 104 18.28 -8.39 9.99
N GLN A 105 18.19 -7.95 8.74
CA GLN A 105 19.26 -7.20 8.06
C GLN A 105 18.71 -6.01 7.28
N ASP A 106 19.45 -4.91 7.25
CA ASP A 106 19.07 -3.68 6.52
C ASP A 106 19.61 -3.60 5.08
N GLY A 107 20.34 -4.62 4.62
CA GLY A 107 21.03 -4.65 3.33
C GLY A 107 22.26 -3.75 3.22
N ARG A 108 22.61 -3.01 4.29
CA ARG A 108 23.75 -2.08 4.38
C ARG A 108 24.76 -2.48 5.47
N GLY A 109 24.62 -3.68 6.02
CA GLY A 109 25.52 -4.27 7.02
C GLY A 109 25.04 -4.09 8.47
N GLY A 110 23.89 -3.46 8.69
CA GLY A 110 23.20 -3.45 9.97
C GLY A 110 22.42 -4.75 10.18
N THR A 111 22.56 -5.33 11.37
CA THR A 111 21.88 -6.59 11.73
C THR A 111 21.25 -6.53 13.11
N LEU A 112 20.11 -7.19 13.26
CA LEU A 112 19.42 -7.42 14.53
C LEU A 112 19.17 -8.92 14.67
N GLU A 113 19.84 -9.54 15.63
CA GLU A 113 19.65 -10.94 15.96
C GLU A 113 18.71 -11.06 17.16
N LEU A 114 17.62 -11.81 16.97
CA LEU A 114 16.61 -12.08 17.99
C LEU A 114 16.63 -13.57 18.31
N THR A 115 16.76 -13.90 19.58
CA THR A 115 16.92 -15.29 20.04
C THR A 115 15.71 -15.73 20.87
N ALA A 116 15.47 -17.04 20.92
CA ALA A 116 14.27 -17.62 21.54
C ALA A 116 14.21 -17.42 23.07
N ASP A 117 15.34 -17.14 23.73
CA ASP A 117 15.40 -16.80 25.16
C ASP A 117 14.99 -15.33 25.44
N GLY A 118 14.59 -14.59 24.40
CA GLY A 118 14.18 -13.19 24.50
C GLY A 118 15.35 -12.20 24.42
N ARG A 119 16.58 -12.63 24.10
CA ARG A 119 17.72 -11.72 23.91
C ARG A 119 17.73 -11.13 22.50
N ALA A 120 18.06 -9.84 22.43
CA ALA A 120 18.27 -9.09 21.21
C ALA A 120 19.72 -8.60 21.13
N THR A 121 20.35 -8.73 19.97
CA THR A 121 21.69 -8.22 19.68
C THR A 121 21.64 -7.38 18.42
N ALA A 122 21.85 -6.08 18.57
CA ALA A 122 21.95 -5.13 17.47
C ALA A 122 23.41 -4.89 17.12
N ARG A 123 23.75 -4.88 15.82
CA ARG A 123 25.06 -4.51 15.31
C ARG A 123 24.89 -3.55 14.14
N ARG A 124 25.52 -2.37 14.23
CA ARG A 124 25.51 -1.36 13.17
C ARG A 124 24.10 -1.00 12.66
N LEU A 125 23.08 -1.11 13.50
CA LEU A 125 21.75 -0.64 13.12
C LEU A 125 21.82 0.88 12.93
N SER A 126 21.18 1.41 11.90
CA SER A 126 21.15 2.86 11.73
C SER A 126 20.40 3.46 12.91
N ASP A 127 21.03 4.44 13.56
CA ASP A 127 20.40 5.28 14.55
C ASP A 127 20.40 6.70 13.98
N THR A 128 19.23 7.32 13.92
CA THR A 128 19.07 8.65 13.32
C THR A 128 19.84 9.73 14.07
N ASP A 129 20.14 9.50 15.35
CA ASP A 129 20.81 10.47 16.20
C ASP A 129 22.33 10.25 16.29
N HIS A 130 22.81 9.00 16.19
CA HIS A 130 24.21 8.62 16.47
C HIS A 130 24.93 7.93 15.30
N GLY A 131 24.29 7.82 14.13
CA GLY A 131 24.83 7.19 12.93
C GLY A 131 24.69 5.68 12.93
N HIS A 132 25.24 5.00 13.93
CA HIS A 132 25.09 3.56 14.12
C HIS A 132 24.95 3.18 15.59
N CYS A 133 24.06 2.25 15.88
CA CYS A 133 23.87 1.67 17.19
C CYS A 133 24.26 0.18 17.23
N GLU A 134 24.92 -0.20 18.32
CA GLU A 134 25.32 -1.56 18.65
C GLU A 134 25.06 -1.82 20.14
N GLY A 135 24.54 -2.99 20.47
CA GLY A 135 24.26 -3.34 21.85
C GLY A 135 23.41 -4.59 22.01
N THR A 136 23.32 -5.06 23.25
CA THR A 136 22.52 -6.22 23.64
C THR A 136 21.37 -5.81 24.55
N GLY A 137 20.28 -6.56 24.49
CA GLY A 137 19.06 -6.24 25.21
C GLY A 137 18.07 -7.38 25.21
N LYS A 138 16.82 -7.05 25.50
CA LYS A 138 15.69 -7.98 25.42
C LYS A 138 14.70 -7.52 24.36
N TRP A 139 13.96 -8.46 23.79
CA TRP A 139 12.85 -8.15 22.90
C TRP A 139 11.54 -8.70 23.45
N SER A 140 10.43 -8.05 23.06
CA SER A 140 9.08 -8.55 23.29
C SER A 140 8.16 -8.17 22.14
N LEU A 141 7.15 -9.01 21.89
CA LEU A 141 6.06 -8.71 20.95
C LEU A 141 4.87 -8.14 21.69
N GLY A 142 4.25 -7.12 21.09
CA GLY A 142 2.99 -6.56 21.55
C GLY A 142 2.09 -6.25 20.36
N ASN A 143 0.81 -6.03 20.64
CA ASN A 143 -0.12 -5.54 19.64
C ASN A 143 -0.13 -4.02 19.67
N SER A 144 -0.08 -3.40 18.49
CA SER A 144 -0.29 -1.98 18.30
C SER A 144 -1.65 -1.80 17.61
N GLY A 145 -2.69 -1.50 18.38
CA GLY A 145 -4.06 -1.43 17.88
C GLY A 145 -4.65 -2.78 17.44
N THR A 146 -5.72 -2.73 16.65
CA THR A 146 -6.54 -3.90 16.31
C THR A 146 -5.91 -4.84 15.28
N TYR A 147 -5.11 -4.30 14.35
CA TYR A 147 -4.62 -5.02 13.17
C TYR A 147 -3.11 -4.95 12.98
N SER A 148 -2.35 -4.48 13.98
CA SER A 148 -0.91 -4.37 13.83
C SER A 148 -0.17 -4.86 15.07
N GLN A 149 1.07 -5.28 14.85
CA GLN A 149 1.94 -5.84 15.86
C GLN A 149 3.25 -5.06 15.86
N GLU A 150 3.86 -4.96 17.04
CA GLU A 150 5.11 -4.25 17.26
C GLU A 150 6.11 -5.13 18.02
N LEU A 151 7.38 -4.92 17.71
CA LEU A 151 8.51 -5.50 18.39
C LEU A 151 9.18 -4.41 19.23
N ARG A 152 9.18 -4.57 20.55
CA ARG A 152 9.84 -3.65 21.49
C ARG A 152 11.23 -4.18 21.83
N LEU A 153 12.25 -3.32 21.71
CA LEU A 153 13.59 -3.61 22.18
C LEU A 153 13.88 -2.83 23.47
N ALA A 154 14.35 -3.53 24.50
CA ALA A 154 14.84 -2.94 25.74
C ALA A 154 16.36 -3.09 25.82
N GLY A 155 17.10 -1.97 25.85
CA GLY A 155 18.56 -1.95 25.92
C GLY A 155 19.24 -1.95 24.55
N ALA A 156 19.04 -3.00 23.73
CA ALA A 156 19.59 -3.09 22.37
C ALA A 156 18.98 -2.00 21.48
N CYS A 157 19.65 -0.84 21.39
CA CYS A 157 19.18 0.31 20.61
C CYS A 157 17.71 0.62 20.93
N GLY A 158 17.40 0.76 22.22
CA GLY A 158 16.03 0.67 22.76
C GLY A 158 15.00 1.46 21.96
N MET A 159 14.22 0.76 21.13
CA MET A 159 13.26 1.34 20.21
C MET A 159 12.13 0.35 19.90
N THR A 160 11.03 0.89 19.38
CA THR A 160 9.85 0.11 18.97
C THR A 160 9.82 0.00 17.45
N TRP A 161 9.71 -1.23 16.97
CA TRP A 161 9.61 -1.57 15.55
C TRP A 161 8.19 -1.98 15.21
N SER A 162 7.68 -1.49 14.09
CA SER A 162 6.45 -1.98 13.47
C SER A 162 6.73 -3.22 12.64
N ILE A 163 5.76 -4.14 12.59
CA ILE A 163 5.80 -5.33 11.74
C ILE A 163 4.99 -5.06 10.46
N GLY A 164 5.60 -5.30 9.30
CA GLY A 164 4.98 -5.12 8.00
C GLY A 164 5.38 -6.19 7.00
N GLY A 165 5.12 -5.91 5.73
CA GLY A 165 5.41 -6.86 4.64
C GLY A 165 4.27 -7.85 4.45
N THR A 166 4.62 -9.10 4.16
CA THR A 166 3.63 -10.18 3.94
C THR A 166 3.94 -11.32 4.90
N SER A 167 3.00 -12.24 5.09
CA SER A 167 3.23 -13.44 5.92
C SER A 167 4.45 -14.24 5.46
N GLU A 168 4.71 -14.29 4.15
CA GLU A 168 5.87 -14.99 3.57
C GLU A 168 7.16 -14.17 3.65
N ARG A 169 7.06 -12.84 3.64
CA ARG A 169 8.19 -11.91 3.65
C ARG A 169 7.92 -10.78 4.64
N PRO A 170 8.01 -11.06 5.95
CA PRO A 170 7.79 -10.05 6.95
C PRO A 170 8.97 -9.07 6.98
N THR A 171 8.68 -7.85 7.44
CA THR A 171 9.66 -6.79 7.63
C THR A 171 9.51 -6.16 9.01
N LEU A 172 10.64 -5.72 9.57
CA LEU A 172 10.64 -4.83 10.73
C LEU A 172 10.97 -3.44 10.25
N TYR A 173 10.22 -2.43 10.66
CA TYR A 173 10.55 -1.06 10.29
C TYR A 173 10.18 -0.06 11.37
N TYR A 174 10.80 1.10 11.33
CA TYR A 174 10.36 2.28 12.08
C TYR A 174 10.46 3.51 11.18
N TYR A 175 9.61 4.49 11.46
CA TYR A 175 9.65 5.79 10.80
C TYR A 175 10.66 6.69 11.48
N PHE A 176 11.40 7.46 10.68
CA PHE A 176 12.33 8.45 11.20
C PHE A 176 12.21 9.76 10.44
N GLY A 177 12.63 10.86 11.08
CA GLY A 177 12.56 12.19 10.46
C GLY A 177 11.14 12.74 10.40
N ASP A 178 10.90 13.59 9.39
CA ASP A 178 9.64 14.31 9.21
C ASP A 178 8.51 13.35 8.77
N PRO A 179 7.37 13.30 9.49
CA PRO A 179 6.19 12.49 9.12
C PRO A 179 5.73 12.67 7.67
N ASP A 180 5.89 13.86 7.09
CA ASP A 180 5.43 14.17 5.73
C ASP A 180 6.35 13.59 4.64
N SER A 181 7.55 13.14 5.00
CA SER A 181 8.54 12.57 4.07
C SER A 181 8.53 11.04 4.04
N GLU A 182 7.75 10.40 4.93
CA GLU A 182 7.73 8.95 5.24
C GLU A 182 9.08 8.21 5.14
N PRO A 183 10.20 8.75 5.67
CA PRO A 183 11.44 7.99 5.66
C PRO A 183 11.29 6.80 6.61
N ARG A 184 11.53 5.59 6.09
CA ARG A 184 11.50 4.37 6.89
C ARG A 184 12.82 3.63 6.85
N TYR A 185 13.26 3.18 8.02
CA TYR A 185 14.35 2.24 8.12
C TYR A 185 13.75 0.85 8.22
N THR A 186 14.19 -0.07 7.36
CA THR A 186 13.57 -1.40 7.22
C THR A 186 14.62 -2.48 7.33
N LEU A 187 14.30 -3.50 8.12
CA LEU A 187 15.01 -4.76 8.20
C LEU A 187 14.20 -5.86 7.51
N LEU A 188 14.90 -6.63 6.69
CA LEU A 188 14.39 -7.84 6.06
C LEU A 188 14.86 -9.05 6.85
N ARG A 189 14.08 -10.11 6.82
CA ARG A 189 14.54 -11.38 7.39
C ARG A 189 15.73 -11.87 6.57
N GLY A 190 16.86 -12.08 7.22
CA GLY A 190 18.03 -12.69 6.60
C GLY A 190 17.68 -14.12 6.25
N SER A 191 17.73 -14.48 4.97
CA SER A 191 17.61 -15.88 4.60
C SER A 191 18.79 -16.62 5.21
N GLU A 192 18.54 -17.67 6.01
CA GLU A 192 19.51 -18.74 6.16
C GLU A 192 19.90 -19.18 4.74
N ARG A 193 21.19 -19.11 4.43
CA ARG A 193 21.72 -19.71 3.20
C ARG A 193 21.77 -21.22 3.35
#